data_AF-A0A182MH01-F1
#
_entry.id   AF-A0A182MH01-F1
#
_cell.length_a   1.000
_cell.length_b   1.000
_cell.length_c   1.000
_cell.angle_alpha   90.00
_cell.angle_beta   90.00
_cell.angle_gamma   90.00
#
_symmetry.space_group_name_H-M   'P 1'
#
loop_
_entity.id
_entity.type
_entity.pdbx_description
1 polymer ?
#
loop_
_entity_poly.entity_id
_entity_poly.type
_entity_poly.pdbx_seq_one_letter_code
_entity_poly.pdbx_strand_id
1 'polypeptide(L)'
;LLFAMCLVWYTAQSQYTNNTHAAGVASNAPECAEIGMRMLDQGGSAADAAIATLFCEGVSIPQSMGIGGGFVLTIYNKASGIVESLDSREVAPEAATKNMYVGNGKAAIEGGLSIAVPGEVKGYWELHQ
;
A
#
# COMPACT_ATOMS: atom_id res chain seq x y z
N LEU A 1 -32.04 -24.18 15.94
CA LEU A 1 -30.76 -24.29 15.18
C LEU A 1 -30.74 -23.48 13.86
N LEU A 2 -31.76 -22.69 13.54
CA LEU A 2 -31.79 -21.79 12.35
C LEU A 2 -31.62 -20.29 12.68
N PHE A 3 -31.50 -19.93 13.97
CA PHE A 3 -31.44 -18.52 14.39
C PHE A 3 -30.02 -17.99 14.63
N ALA A 4 -29.00 -18.84 14.66
CA ALA A 4 -27.63 -18.42 15.01
C ALA A 4 -26.78 -17.95 13.80
N MET A 5 -27.18 -18.25 12.56
CA MET A 5 -26.41 -17.87 11.36
C MET A 5 -26.65 -16.43 10.87
N CYS A 6 -27.70 -15.74 11.34
CA CYS A 6 -27.95 -14.35 10.93
C CYS A 6 -27.09 -13.32 11.66
N LEU A 7 -26.57 -13.62 12.86
CA LEU A 7 -25.80 -12.65 13.65
C LEU A 7 -24.36 -12.47 13.16
N VAL A 8 -23.81 -13.47 12.44
CA VAL A 8 -22.44 -13.38 11.91
C VAL A 8 -22.38 -12.45 10.69
N TRP A 9 -23.49 -12.25 9.98
CA TRP A 9 -23.59 -11.30 8.87
C TRP A 9 -23.63 -9.83 9.32
N TYR A 10 -23.79 -9.56 10.61
CA TYR A 10 -23.97 -8.20 11.11
C TYR A 10 -22.65 -7.43 11.31
N THR A 11 -21.48 -8.07 11.19
CA THR A 11 -20.19 -7.41 11.48
C THR A 11 -19.43 -6.91 10.24
N ALA A 12 -19.90 -7.19 9.03
CA ALA A 12 -19.46 -6.49 7.83
C ALA A 12 -20.34 -5.27 7.56
N GLN A 13 -20.47 -4.36 8.54
CA GLN A 13 -21.03 -3.05 8.27
C GLN A 13 -20.00 -2.25 7.46
N SER A 14 -20.14 -2.28 6.13
CA SER A 14 -19.61 -1.22 5.29
C SER A 14 -20.20 0.09 5.81
N GLN A 15 -19.35 0.94 6.41
CA GLN A 15 -19.72 2.31 6.76
C GLN A 15 -19.88 3.11 5.46
N TYR A 16 -21.05 2.97 4.86
CA TYR A 16 -21.45 3.80 3.72
C TYR A 16 -21.81 5.19 4.25
N THR A 17 -20.85 6.11 4.24
CA THR A 17 -21.12 7.53 4.47
C THR A 17 -21.77 8.10 3.22
N ASN A 18 -22.97 8.67 3.36
CA ASN A 18 -23.67 9.40 2.31
C ASN A 18 -22.94 10.73 2.01
N ASN A 19 -21.76 10.65 1.38
CA ASN A 19 -21.04 11.82 0.89
C ASN A 19 -21.30 11.95 -0.60
N THR A 20 -21.80 13.12 -1.02
CA THR A 20 -22.12 13.49 -2.41
C THR A 20 -20.89 13.66 -3.32
N HIS A 21 -19.74 13.10 -2.92
CA HIS A 21 -18.50 13.09 -3.69
C HIS A 21 -18.33 11.70 -4.34
N ALA A 22 -18.31 11.64 -5.67
CA ALA A 22 -18.06 10.42 -6.41
C ALA A 22 -16.58 10.04 -6.35
N ALA A 23 -16.11 9.62 -5.18
CA ALA A 23 -14.77 9.11 -4.94
C ALA A 23 -14.83 7.78 -4.21
N GLY A 24 -13.81 6.94 -4.37
CA GLY A 24 -13.76 5.63 -3.74
C GLY A 24 -12.32 5.18 -3.54
N VAL A 25 -12.08 4.52 -2.40
CA VAL A 25 -10.82 3.86 -2.07
C VAL A 25 -11.12 2.38 -1.84
N ALA A 26 -10.33 1.53 -2.47
CA ALA A 26 -10.36 0.08 -2.26
C ALA A 26 -9.02 -0.35 -1.67
N SER A 27 -9.06 -1.13 -0.60
CA SER A 27 -7.90 -1.60 0.15
C SER A 27 -8.12 -3.04 0.61
N ASN A 28 -7.06 -3.67 1.09
CA ASN A 28 -7.06 -5.02 1.64
C ASN A 28 -7.64 -5.09 3.06
N ALA A 29 -7.62 -3.98 3.79
CA ALA A 29 -8.16 -3.85 5.14
C ALA A 29 -9.19 -2.71 5.20
N PRO A 30 -10.40 -2.92 5.75
CA PRO A 30 -11.50 -1.94 5.69
C PRO A 30 -11.15 -0.61 6.36
N GLU A 31 -10.41 -0.64 7.47
CA GLU A 31 -9.94 0.57 8.16
C GLU A 31 -8.98 1.40 7.29
N CYS A 32 -8.21 0.77 6.39
CA CYS A 32 -7.29 1.47 5.50
C CYS A 32 -8.00 2.15 4.33
N ALA A 33 -9.13 1.58 3.87
CA ALA A 33 -10.02 2.26 2.92
C ALA A 33 -10.68 3.47 3.58
N GLU A 34 -11.15 3.32 4.82
CA GLU A 34 -11.74 4.43 5.58
C GLU A 34 -10.72 5.56 5.79
N ILE A 35 -9.47 5.25 6.15
CA ILE A 35 -8.39 6.24 6.28
C ILE A 35 -8.14 6.97 4.96
N GLY A 36 -8.07 6.25 3.84
CA GLY A 36 -7.93 6.86 2.52
C GLY A 36 -9.11 7.76 2.16
N MET A 37 -10.34 7.30 2.40
CA MET A 37 -11.56 8.09 2.20
C MET A 37 -11.54 9.36 3.06
N ARG A 38 -11.07 9.28 4.32
CA ARG A 38 -10.94 10.45 5.19
C ARG A 38 -9.95 11.49 4.67
N MET A 39 -8.91 11.09 3.92
CA MET A 39 -8.02 12.06 3.27
C MET A 39 -8.73 12.78 2.12
N LEU A 40 -9.53 12.06 1.33
CA LEU A 40 -10.34 12.66 0.26
C LEU A 40 -11.42 13.60 0.82
N ASP A 41 -12.10 13.20 1.90
CA ASP A 41 -13.12 14.03 2.58
C ASP A 41 -12.51 15.32 3.17
N GLN A 42 -11.21 15.32 3.49
CA GLN A 42 -10.47 16.49 3.95
C GLN A 42 -9.95 17.38 2.80
N GLY A 43 -10.30 17.06 1.54
CA GLY A 43 -9.86 17.80 0.37
C GLY A 43 -8.46 17.42 -0.13
N GLY A 44 -7.90 16.30 0.35
CA GLY A 44 -6.65 15.75 -0.14
C GLY A 44 -6.77 15.20 -1.56
N SER A 45 -5.63 15.05 -2.22
CA SER A 45 -5.54 14.46 -3.56
C SER A 45 -5.67 12.92 -3.50
N ALA A 46 -5.82 12.30 -4.68
CA ALA A 46 -5.72 10.85 -4.80
C ALA A 46 -4.36 10.30 -4.32
N ALA A 47 -3.28 11.11 -4.44
CA ALA A 47 -1.96 10.77 -3.94
C ALA A 47 -1.94 10.74 -2.40
N ASP A 48 -2.52 11.75 -1.74
CA ASP A 48 -2.60 11.80 -0.26
C ASP A 48 -3.41 10.63 0.30
N ALA A 49 -4.54 10.31 -0.36
CA ALA A 49 -5.36 9.16 0.00
C ALA A 49 -4.58 7.83 -0.17
N ALA A 50 -3.86 7.66 -1.27
CA ALA A 50 -3.03 6.49 -1.51
C ALA A 50 -1.93 6.36 -0.44
N ILE A 51 -1.18 7.42 -0.14
CA ILE A 51 -0.11 7.41 0.87
C ILE A 51 -0.66 7.01 2.24
N ALA A 52 -1.79 7.60 2.66
CA ALA A 52 -2.40 7.28 3.95
C ALA A 52 -2.90 5.83 4.02
N THR A 53 -3.53 5.33 2.95
CA THR A 53 -3.94 3.92 2.85
C THR A 53 -2.75 2.98 2.90
N LEU A 54 -1.64 3.27 2.20
CA LEU A 54 -0.45 2.42 2.16
C LEU A 54 0.28 2.38 3.51
N PHE A 55 0.37 3.50 4.23
CA PHE A 55 0.87 3.50 5.61
C PHE A 55 0.01 2.65 6.54
N CYS A 56 -1.32 2.72 6.40
CA CYS A 56 -2.22 1.86 7.16
C CYS A 56 -2.03 0.38 6.81
N GLU A 57 -1.94 0.02 5.53
CA GLU A 57 -1.74 -1.36 5.11
C GLU A 57 -0.42 -1.93 5.63
N GLY A 58 0.64 -1.12 5.68
CA GLY A 58 1.91 -1.51 6.29
C GLY A 58 1.81 -1.91 7.78
N VAL A 59 0.74 -1.48 8.47
CA VAL A 59 0.45 -1.85 9.86
C VAL A 59 -0.61 -2.96 9.96
N SER A 60 -1.68 -2.88 9.17
CA SER A 60 -2.79 -3.84 9.20
C SER A 60 -2.45 -5.18 8.54
N ILE A 61 -1.60 -5.18 7.51
CA ILE A 61 -1.15 -6.37 6.77
C ILE A 61 0.39 -6.40 6.61
N PRO A 62 1.14 -6.39 7.73
CA PRO A 62 2.60 -6.16 7.72
C PRO A 62 3.39 -7.25 6.99
N GLN A 63 2.81 -8.45 6.81
CA GLN A 63 3.42 -9.53 6.04
C GLN A 63 3.42 -9.29 4.52
N SER A 64 2.62 -8.34 4.02
CA SER A 64 2.40 -8.10 2.60
C SER A 64 3.20 -6.91 2.08
N MET A 65 3.22 -5.81 2.82
CA MET A 65 3.87 -4.56 2.42
C MET A 65 4.22 -3.67 3.61
N GLY A 66 4.93 -2.57 3.34
CA GLY A 66 5.19 -1.50 4.31
C GLY A 66 6.49 -0.77 4.03
N ILE A 67 6.89 0.09 4.97
CA ILE A 67 8.06 0.99 4.82
C ILE A 67 9.40 0.28 4.59
N GLY A 68 9.47 -1.03 4.83
CA GLY A 68 10.65 -1.85 4.61
C GLY A 68 10.78 -2.41 3.18
N GLY A 69 9.83 -2.14 2.30
CA GLY A 69 9.81 -2.65 0.92
C GLY A 69 9.87 -1.54 -0.14
N GLY A 70 9.12 -1.74 -1.22
CA GLY A 70 8.93 -0.79 -2.30
C GLY A 70 7.64 -1.07 -3.07
N PHE A 71 7.26 -0.12 -3.93
CA PHE A 71 6.02 -0.19 -4.70
C PHE A 71 6.21 0.31 -6.13
N VAL A 72 5.24 -0.02 -6.99
CA VAL A 72 5.07 0.61 -8.30
C VAL A 72 3.66 1.17 -8.33
N LEU A 73 3.53 2.45 -8.66
CA LEU A 73 2.25 3.14 -8.66
C LEU A 73 2.00 3.79 -10.03
N THR A 74 0.77 3.69 -10.51
CA THR A 74 0.33 4.33 -11.75
C THR A 74 -0.64 5.46 -11.41
N ILE A 75 -0.33 6.67 -11.86
CA ILE A 75 -1.12 7.88 -11.61
C ILE A 75 -1.73 8.32 -12.92
N TYR A 76 -3.02 8.65 -12.89
CA TYR A 76 -3.66 9.38 -13.97
C TYR A 76 -4.00 10.79 -13.49
N ASN A 77 -3.41 11.79 -14.13
CA ASN A 77 -3.74 13.19 -13.88
C ASN A 77 -4.84 13.63 -14.87
N LYS A 78 -6.06 13.81 -14.35
CA LYS A 78 -7.21 14.22 -15.17
C LYS A 78 -7.05 15.60 -15.81
N ALA A 79 -6.34 16.53 -15.16
CA ALA A 79 -6.19 17.89 -15.65
C ALA A 79 -5.26 17.95 -16.87
N SER A 80 -4.17 17.18 -16.88
CA SER A 80 -3.23 17.09 -18.00
C SER A 80 -3.59 15.98 -18.99
N GLY A 81 -4.39 14.99 -18.58
CA GLY A 81 -4.67 13.78 -19.34
C GLY A 81 -3.49 12.80 -19.41
N ILE A 82 -2.45 13.00 -18.60
CA ILE A 82 -1.23 12.20 -18.61
C ILE A 82 -1.35 11.03 -17.64
N VAL A 83 -0.82 9.87 -18.05
CA VAL A 83 -0.59 8.72 -17.19
C VAL A 83 0.90 8.60 -16.93
N GLU A 84 1.28 8.52 -15.67
CA GLU A 84 2.66 8.37 -15.23
C GLU A 84 2.79 7.15 -14.31
N SER A 85 3.99 6.61 -14.22
CA SER A 85 4.30 5.53 -13.28
C SER A 85 5.46 5.96 -12.40
N LEU A 86 5.29 5.76 -11.10
CA LEU A 86 6.33 5.92 -10.10
C LEU A 86 6.83 4.53 -9.72
N ASP A 87 8.06 4.21 -10.10
CA ASP A 87 8.74 2.99 -9.70
C ASP A 87 9.64 3.29 -8.49
N SER A 88 9.21 2.78 -7.34
CA SER A 88 9.93 2.85 -6.07
C SER A 88 10.26 1.45 -5.56
N ARG A 89 10.48 0.50 -6.48
CA ARG A 89 11.00 -0.84 -6.17
C ARG A 89 12.35 -0.76 -5.46
N GLU A 90 12.59 -1.74 -4.62
CA GLU A 90 13.86 -1.93 -3.95
C GLU A 90 14.99 -2.18 -4.95
N VAL A 91 16.20 -1.78 -4.57
CA VAL A 91 17.39 -1.98 -5.39
C VAL A 91 18.43 -2.81 -4.65
N ALA A 92 19.21 -3.59 -5.40
CA ALA A 92 20.33 -4.32 -4.82
C ALA A 92 21.32 -3.33 -4.16
N PRO A 93 21.79 -3.60 -2.93
CA PRO A 93 22.77 -2.75 -2.28
C PRO A 93 24.10 -2.75 -3.05
N GLU A 94 24.93 -1.73 -2.85
CA GLU A 94 26.22 -1.56 -3.56
C GLU A 94 27.16 -2.78 -3.40
N ALA A 95 27.13 -3.43 -2.23
CA ALA A 95 27.94 -4.61 -1.95
C ALA A 95 27.38 -5.92 -2.53
N ALA A 96 26.23 -5.91 -3.20
CA ALA A 96 25.65 -7.09 -3.80
C ALA A 96 26.54 -7.66 -4.90
N THR A 97 26.62 -9.00 -4.99
CA THR A 97 27.39 -9.67 -6.04
C THR A 97 26.54 -10.72 -6.74
N LYS A 98 26.85 -10.98 -8.02
CA LYS A 98 26.08 -11.93 -8.85
C LYS A 98 25.91 -13.33 -8.22
N ASN A 99 26.89 -13.76 -7.42
CA ASN A 99 26.93 -15.11 -6.87
C ASN A 99 26.67 -15.18 -5.35
N MET A 100 26.17 -14.11 -4.72
CA MET A 100 26.02 -14.01 -3.26
C MET A 100 25.12 -15.07 -2.60
N TYR A 101 24.31 -15.78 -3.38
CA TYR A 101 23.43 -16.86 -2.92
C TYR A 101 23.82 -18.26 -3.41
N VAL A 102 24.88 -18.38 -4.24
CA VAL A 102 25.31 -19.68 -4.78
C VAL A 102 25.80 -20.57 -3.63
N GLY A 103 25.21 -21.77 -3.51
CA GLY A 103 25.50 -22.70 -2.42
C GLY A 103 24.76 -22.40 -1.11
N ASN A 104 24.03 -21.28 -1.02
CA ASN A 104 23.20 -20.94 0.15
C ASN A 104 21.94 -20.19 -0.27
N GLY A 105 21.03 -20.89 -0.95
CA GLY A 105 19.76 -20.30 -1.43
C GLY A 105 18.85 -19.81 -0.29
N LYS A 106 18.99 -20.37 0.92
CA LYS A 106 18.21 -19.95 2.09
C LYS A 106 18.46 -18.49 2.48
N ALA A 107 19.70 -18.01 2.29
CA ALA A 107 20.08 -16.63 2.56
C ALA A 107 19.47 -15.61 1.58
N ALA A 108 18.84 -16.06 0.48
CA ALA A 108 18.09 -15.19 -0.43
C ALA A 108 16.68 -14.86 0.07
N ILE A 109 16.22 -15.53 1.13
CA ILE A 109 14.86 -15.38 1.69
C ILE A 109 14.95 -14.97 3.15
N GLU A 110 15.88 -15.55 3.92
CA GLU A 110 16.02 -15.33 5.36
C GLU A 110 17.32 -14.58 5.73
N GLY A 111 17.20 -13.69 6.72
CA GLY A 111 18.33 -12.95 7.30
C GLY A 111 18.65 -11.65 6.55
N GLY A 112 19.59 -10.87 7.06
CA GLY A 112 19.89 -9.54 6.49
C GLY A 112 20.43 -9.56 5.05
N LEU A 113 20.99 -10.69 4.60
CA LEU A 113 21.54 -10.81 3.24
C LEU A 113 20.43 -10.77 2.18
N SER A 114 19.19 -11.15 2.50
CA SER A 114 18.06 -11.12 1.58
C SER A 114 17.43 -9.73 1.40
N ILE A 115 17.86 -8.74 2.19
CA ILE A 115 17.26 -7.40 2.21
C ILE A 115 17.87 -6.52 1.11
N ALA A 116 17.01 -6.03 0.22
CA ALA A 116 17.34 -4.96 -0.73
C ALA A 116 17.17 -3.58 -0.07
N VAL A 117 17.64 -2.50 -0.71
CA VAL A 117 17.49 -1.14 -0.18
C VAL A 117 16.02 -0.71 -0.29
N PRO A 118 15.31 -0.45 0.83
CA PRO A 118 13.89 -0.07 0.78
C PRO A 118 13.66 1.25 0.05
N GLY A 119 12.66 1.27 -0.83
CA GLY A 119 12.27 2.45 -1.60
C GLY A 119 11.01 3.15 -1.09
N GLU A 120 10.14 2.44 -0.36
CA GLU A 120 8.76 2.86 -0.06
C GLU A 120 8.62 4.33 0.41
N VAL A 121 9.36 4.72 1.46
CA VAL A 121 9.24 6.08 2.04
C VAL A 121 9.72 7.16 1.06
N LYS A 122 10.74 6.86 0.24
CA LYS A 122 11.21 7.77 -0.80
C LYS A 122 10.14 7.91 -1.88
N GLY A 123 9.51 6.83 -2.29
CA GLY A 123 8.38 6.85 -3.22
C GLY A 123 7.22 7.69 -2.69
N TYR A 124 6.84 7.56 -1.41
CA TYR A 124 5.79 8.40 -0.82
C TYR A 124 6.16 9.88 -0.86
N TRP A 125 7.42 10.21 -0.59
CA TRP A 125 7.90 11.59 -0.66
C TRP A 125 7.78 12.15 -2.08
N GLU A 126 8.26 11.42 -3.10
CA GLU A 126 8.16 11.84 -4.51
C GLU A 126 6.71 11.99 -4.97
N LEU A 127 5.82 11.10 -4.50
CA LEU A 127 4.39 11.16 -4.80
C LEU A 127 3.68 12.36 -4.16
N HIS A 128 4.19 12.86 -3.03
CA HIS A 128 3.59 13.98 -2.29
C HIS A 128 4.07 15.36 -2.77
N GLN A 129 5.17 15.44 -3.53
CA GLN A 129 5.67 16.71 -4.11
C GLN A 129 4.68 17.28 -5.14
#